data_AF-A0AAQ3QM23-F1
#
_entry.id   AF-A0AAQ3QM23-F1
#
_cell.length_a   1.000
_cell.length_b   1.000
_cell.length_c   1.000
_cell.angle_alpha   90.00
_cell.angle_beta   90.00
_cell.angle_gamma   90.00
#
_symmetry.space_group_name_H-M   'P 1'
#
loop_
_entity.id
_entity.type
_entity.pdbx_description
1 polymer ?
#
loop_
_entity_poly.entity_id
_entity_poly.type
_entity_poly.pdbx_seq_one_letter_code
_entity_poly.pdbx_strand_id
1 'polypeptide(L)' 'MGHQACGALELWNYPLFLRDLIPQNVDGTERSDNVDMPVLEIYRDRERSIPQYNQFRRVLLIIPISKWEDLTDDEEAI' A
#
# COMPACT_ATOMS: atom_id res chain seq x y z
N MET A 1 22.38 0.90 11.34
CA MET A 1 21.33 0.03 10.76
C MET A 1 21.89 -1.06 9.82
N GLY A 2 23.18 -1.43 9.87
CA GLY A 2 23.75 -2.40 8.90
C GLY A 2 23.52 -3.89 9.21
N HIS A 3 22.99 -4.23 10.39
CA HIS A 3 22.81 -5.62 10.85
C HIS A 3 21.33 -6.00 11.06
N GLN A 4 20.39 -5.16 10.64
CA GLN A 4 18.96 -5.40 10.80
C GLN A 4 18.29 -5.49 9.44
N ALA A 5 17.56 -6.57 9.19
CA ALA A 5 16.74 -6.72 8.00
C ALA A 5 15.52 -5.79 8.06
N CYS A 6 15.08 -5.31 6.90
CA CYS A 6 13.82 -4.56 6.78
C CYS A 6 12.62 -5.52 6.70
N GLY A 7 11.41 -4.98 6.89
CA GLY A 7 10.17 -5.75 6.69
C GLY A 7 9.93 -6.05 5.20
N ALA A 8 9.34 -7.21 4.92
CA ALA A 8 8.96 -7.60 3.56
C ALA A 8 7.70 -6.87 3.07
N LEU A 9 7.52 -6.75 1.75
CA LEU A 9 6.31 -6.17 1.14
C LEU A 9 5.23 -7.24 0.95
N GLU A 10 4.64 -7.65 2.06
CA GLU A 10 3.63 -8.71 2.11
C GLU A 10 2.33 -8.21 2.76
N LEU A 11 1.24 -8.95 2.56
CA LEU A 11 -0.01 -8.72 3.29
C LEU A 11 0.23 -8.83 4.81
N TRP A 12 -0.61 -8.13 5.59
CA TRP A 12 -0.53 -8.04 7.05
C TRP A 12 0.82 -7.58 7.64
N ASN A 13 1.67 -6.91 6.86
CA ASN A 13 2.97 -6.42 7.32
C ASN A 13 3.11 -4.88 7.36
N TYR A 14 1.99 -4.15 7.36
CA TYR A 14 2.01 -2.68 7.46
C TYR A 14 2.27 -2.24 8.91
N PRO A 15 3.27 -1.38 9.19
CA PRO A 15 3.59 -0.97 10.57
C PRO A 15 2.43 -0.30 11.29
N LEU A 16 2.08 -0.80 12.48
CA LEU A 16 0.92 -0.29 13.23
C LEU A 16 1.04 1.19 13.62
N PHE A 17 2.25 1.70 13.86
CA PHE A 17 2.44 3.11 14.22
C PHE A 17 2.08 4.08 13.08
N LEU A 18 2.07 3.61 11.82
CA LEU A 18 1.68 4.44 10.67
C LEU A 18 0.15 4.60 10.54
N ARG A 19 -0.63 3.84 11.33
CA ARG A 19 -2.09 3.98 11.36
C ARG A 19 -2.57 5.19 12.18
N ASP A 20 -1.68 5.81 12.94
CA ASP A 20 -1.93 7.03 13.71
C ASP A 20 -0.69 7.94 13.63
N LEU A 21 -0.33 8.34 12.41
CA LEU A 21 0.86 9.14 12.14
C LEU A 21 0.55 10.63 12.24
N ILE A 22 1.45 11.42 12.85
CA ILE A 22 1.44 12.89 12.80
C ILE A 22 2.13 13.32 11.50
N PRO A 23 1.40 13.82 10.48
CA PRO A 23 2.00 14.21 9.22
C PRO A 23 2.63 15.60 9.32
N GLN A 24 3.54 15.91 8.39
CA GLN A 24 4.23 17.19 8.33
C GLN A 24 3.71 18.08 7.19
N ASN A 25 3.80 19.38 7.41
CA ASN A 25 3.72 20.40 6.36
C ASN A 25 4.99 20.41 5.51
N VAL A 26 4.96 21.19 4.42
CA VAL A 26 6.10 21.31 3.50
C VAL A 26 7.34 21.89 4.19
N ASP A 27 7.15 22.71 5.22
CA ASP A 27 8.23 23.31 6.04
C ASP A 27 8.72 22.40 7.18
N GLY A 28 8.18 21.17 7.29
CA GLY A 28 8.53 20.21 8.32
C GLY A 28 7.77 20.39 9.65
N THR A 29 6.90 21.40 9.77
CA THR A 29 6.06 21.56 10.97
C THR A 29 4.99 20.47 11.03
N GLU A 30 4.64 20.03 12.23
CA GLU A 30 3.61 19.02 12.44
C GLU A 30 2.20 19.56 12.15
N ARG A 31 1.33 18.70 11.64
CA ARG A 31 -0.10 18.98 11.51
C ARG A 31 -0.85 18.43 12.72
N SER A 32 -1.94 19.09 13.09
CA SER A 32 -2.79 18.68 14.21
C SER A 32 -3.61 17.42 13.92
N ASP A 33 -3.92 17.16 12.65
CA ASP A 33 -4.76 16.05 12.24
C ASP A 33 -3.90 14.84 11.88
N ASN A 34 -3.97 13.81 12.73
CA ASN A 34 -3.32 12.53 12.49
C ASN A 34 -3.95 11.80 11.30
N VAL A 35 -3.19 10.89 10.70
CA VAL A 35 -3.63 10.12 9.53
C VAL A 35 -3.36 8.62 9.72
N ASP A 36 -4.33 7.81 9.27
CA ASP A 36 -4.14 6.39 9.01
C ASP A 36 -3.54 6.27 7.59
N MET A 37 -2.21 6.10 7.51
CA MET A 37 -1.46 6.06 6.25
C MET A 37 -1.92 4.96 5.29
N PRO A 38 -2.08 3.67 5.69
CA PRO A 38 -2.50 2.64 4.74
C PRO A 38 -3.90 2.92 4.16
N VAL A 39 -4.79 3.54 4.94
CA VAL A 39 -6.09 4.00 4.42
C VAL A 39 -5.92 5.15 3.43
N LEU A 40 -5.08 6.13 3.76
CA LEU A 40 -4.82 7.29 2.90
C LEU A 40 -4.19 6.89 1.56
N GLU A 41 -3.25 5.95 1.54
CA GLU A 41 -2.60 5.46 0.31
C GLU A 41 -3.62 4.86 -0.67
N ILE A 42 -4.47 3.94 -0.19
CA ILE A 42 -5.54 3.35 -1.01
C ILE A 42 -6.50 4.43 -1.52
N TYR A 43 -6.84 5.41 -0.69
CA TYR A 43 -7.70 6.51 -1.08
C TYR A 43 -7.07 7.38 -2.19
N ARG A 44 -5.79 7.73 -2.05
CA ARG A 44 -5.08 8.60 -2.99
C ARG A 44 -4.92 7.98 -4.37
N ASP A 45 -4.69 6.68 -4.46
CA ASP A 45 -4.61 5.99 -5.77
C ASP A 45 -5.93 6.09 -6.54
N ARG A 46 -7.05 5.93 -5.83
CA ARG A 46 -8.40 6.07 -6.42
C ARG A 46 -8.70 7.52 -6.79
N GLU A 47 -8.40 8.47 -5.90
CA GLU A 47 -8.59 9.91 -6.12
C GLU A 47 -7.85 10.38 -7.37
N ARG A 48 -6.62 9.90 -7.57
CA ARG A 48 -5.77 10.26 -8.73
C ARG A 48 -6.09 9.47 -9.99
N SER A 49 -7.17 8.69 -9.99
CA SER A 49 -7.62 7.88 -11.13
C SER A 49 -6.58 6.86 -11.61
N ILE A 50 -5.75 6.34 -10.70
CA ILE A 50 -4.82 5.26 -11.02
C ILE A 50 -5.64 3.98 -11.27
N PRO A 51 -5.39 3.24 -12.37
CA PRO A 51 -6.06 1.98 -12.61
C PRO A 51 -5.81 0.98 -11.48
N GLN A 52 -6.86 0.26 -11.07
CA GLN A 52 -6.73 -0.82 -10.09
C GLN A 52 -5.90 -1.98 -10.66
N TYR A 53 -5.38 -2.84 -9.77
CA TYR A 53 -4.37 -3.86 -10.05
C TYR A 53 -4.50 -4.57 -11.40
N ASN A 54 -5.64 -5.22 -11.68
CA ASN A 54 -5.77 -6.01 -12.90
C ASN A 54 -5.86 -5.17 -14.18
N GLN A 55 -6.42 -3.96 -14.09
CA GLN A 55 -6.42 -3.01 -15.21
C GLN A 55 -5.04 -2.41 -15.44
N PHE A 56 -4.30 -2.14 -14.36
CA PHE A 56 -2.92 -1.67 -14.42
C PHE A 56 -2.02 -2.67 -15.15
N ARG A 57 -2.18 -3.97 -14.86
CA ARG A 57 -1.50 -5.05 -15.59
C ARG A 57 -1.77 -5.00 -17.10
N ARG A 58 -3.03 -4.80 -17.51
CA ARG A 58 -3.39 -4.69 -18.95
C ARG A 58 -2.72 -3.50 -19.63
N VAL A 59 -2.67 -2.34 -18.97
CA VAL A 59 -2.01 -1.14 -19.52
C VAL A 59 -0.52 -1.38 -19.76
N LEU A 60 0.12 -2.17 -18.89
CA LEU A 60 1.52 -2.55 -19.01
C LEU A 60 1.76 -3.78 -19.91
N LEU A 61 0.74 -4.29 -20.61
CA LEU A 61 0.82 -5.51 -21.43
C LEU A 61 1.22 -6.76 -20.65
N ILE A 62 0.91 -6.79 -19.35
CA ILE A 62 1.10 -7.95 -18.46
C ILE A 62 -0.20 -8.76 -18.46
N ILE A 63 -0.08 -10.09 -18.50
CA ILE A 63 -1.24 -11.00 -18.47
C ILE A 63 -2.05 -10.74 -17.18
N PRO A 64 -3.34 -10.40 -17.29
CA PRO A 64 -4.20 -10.18 -16.13
C PRO A 64 -4.50 -11.50 -15.42
N ILE A 65 -4.73 -11.42 -14.12
CA ILE A 65 -5.21 -12.57 -13.34
C ILE A 65 -6.70 -12.84 -13.63
N SER A 66 -7.11 -14.09 -13.49
CA SER A 66 -8.49 -14.55 -13.70
C SER A 66 -9.15 -15.08 -12.42
N LYS A 67 -8.34 -15.52 -11.46
CA LYS A 67 -8.71 -16.05 -10.14
C LYS A 67 -7.65 -15.66 -9.10
N TRP A 68 -7.95 -15.82 -7.81
CA TRP A 68 -7.05 -15.38 -6.74
C TRP A 68 -5.78 -16.22 -6.64
N GLU A 69 -5.85 -17.48 -7.03
CA GLU A 69 -4.71 -18.41 -7.09
C GLU A 69 -3.70 -18.03 -8.19
N ASP A 70 -4.08 -17.15 -9.14
CA ASP A 70 -3.13 -16.59 -10.09
C ASP A 70 -2.30 -15.45 -9.45
N LEU A 71 -2.71 -14.94 -8.29
CA LEU A 71 -2.06 -13.84 -7.57
C LEU A 71 -1.12 -14.34 -6.48
N THR A 72 -1.54 -15.36 -5.71
CA THR A 72 -0.79 -15.90 -4.56
C THR A 72 -1.16 -17.36 -4.32
N ASP A 73 -0.28 -18.10 -3.65
CA ASP A 73 -0.51 -19.46 -3.16
C ASP A 73 -0.91 -19.49 -1.66
N ASP A 74 -1.02 -18.32 -1.01
CA ASP A 74 -1.41 -18.20 0.40
C ASP A 74 -2.93 -18.35 0.58
N GLU A 75 -3.37 -19.49 1.13
CA GLU A 75 -4.78 -19.80 1.37
C GLU A 75 -5.45 -18.88 2.40
N GLU A 76 -4.71 -18.28 3.34
CA GLU A 76 -5.32 -17.34 4.31
C GLU A 76 -5.61 -15.98 3.66
N ALA A 77 -4.89 -15.64 2.59
CA ALA A 77 -5.02 -14.38 1.86
C ALA A 77 -6.11 -14.40 0.78
N ILE A 78 -6.54 -15.59 0.36
CA ILE A 78 -7.58 -15.84 -0.66
C ILE A 78 -8.95 -15.98 -0.01
#